data_AF-A0A0M2P1K9-F1
#
_entry.id   AF-A0A0M2P1K9-F1
#
_cell.length_a   1.000
_cell.length_b   1.000
_cell.length_c   1.000
_cell.angle_alpha   90.00
_cell.angle_beta   90.00
_cell.angle_gamma   90.00
#
_symmetry.space_group_name_H-M   'P 1'
#
loop_
_entity.id
_entity.type
_entity.pdbx_description
1 polymer ?
#
loop_
_entity_poly.entity_id
_entity_poly.type
_entity_poly.pdbx_seq_one_letter_code
_entity_poly.pdbx_strand_id
1 'polypeptide(L)'
;MIFIYIIFSAILLYYALKYGIRNGFVELEANKEGLVYYKKSASLLEEIGNIYSRVSTSKSKEAKVIYNEAFDILLSEKKPKIIFKELIEKKEEIFKLSIDD
;
A
#
# COMPACT_ATOMS: atom_id res chain seq x y z
N MET A 1 53.58 -0.12 9.56
CA MET A 1 52.67 -0.27 8.40
C MET A 1 51.47 -1.17 8.73
N ILE A 2 51.66 -2.40 9.24
CA ILE A 2 50.54 -3.32 9.56
C ILE A 2 49.46 -2.71 10.48
N PHE A 3 49.87 -1.95 11.51
CA PHE A 3 48.96 -1.32 12.47
C PHE A 3 48.02 -0.29 11.83
N ILE A 4 48.50 0.47 10.85
CA ILE A 4 47.68 1.45 10.13
C ILE A 4 46.61 0.75 9.29
N TYR A 5 46.97 -0.38 8.65
CA TYR A 5 46.00 -1.17 7.89
C TYR A 5 44.93 -1.82 8.77
N ILE A 6 45.30 -2.25 9.99
CA ILE A 6 44.34 -2.76 10.97
C ILE A 6 43.34 -1.67 11.37
N ILE A 7 43.82 -0.46 11.67
CA ILE A 7 42.97 0.68 12.04
C ILE A 7 42.06 1.07 10.87
N PHE A 8 42.59 1.19 9.66
CA PHE A 8 41.80 1.50 8.46
C PHE A 8 40.73 0.44 8.17
N SER A 9 41.08 -0.84 8.30
CA SER A 9 40.14 -1.95 8.08
C SER A 9 39.02 -1.94 9.12
N ALA A 10 39.34 -1.64 10.38
CA ALA A 10 38.34 -1.51 11.44
C ALA A 10 37.37 -0.34 11.18
N ILE A 11 37.88 0.80 10.68
CA ILE A 11 37.06 1.95 10.31
C ILE A 11 36.12 1.59 9.14
N LEU A 12 36.65 0.94 8.10
CA LEU A 12 35.85 0.50 6.95
C LEU A 12 34.77 -0.51 7.37
N LEU A 13 35.12 -1.48 8.21
CA LEU A 13 34.17 -2.46 8.74
C LEU A 13 33.07 -1.79 9.57
N TYR A 14 33.43 -0.81 10.41
CA TYR A 14 32.45 -0.03 11.18
C TYR A 14 31.43 0.65 10.27
N TYR A 15 31.88 1.33 9.21
CA TYR A 15 30.98 1.99 8.28
C TYR A 15 30.12 0.99 7.50
N ALA A 16 30.71 -0.12 7.03
CA ALA A 16 29.96 -1.16 6.33
C ALA A 16 28.83 -1.74 7.19
N LEU A 17 29.12 -2.08 8.45
CA LEU A 17 28.13 -2.57 9.41
C LEU A 17 27.08 -1.49 9.72
N LYS A 18 27.50 -0.26 9.99
CA LYS A 18 26.60 0.85 10.31
C LYS A 18 25.61 1.12 9.20
N TYR A 19 26.06 1.20 7.95
CA TYR A 19 25.20 1.47 6.81
C TYR A 19 24.37 0.24 6.41
N GLY A 20 24.95 -0.96 6.45
CA GLY A 20 24.22 -2.20 6.16
C GLY A 20 23.06 -2.44 7.12
N ILE A 21 23.29 -2.31 8.43
CA ILE A 21 22.25 -2.45 9.46
C ILE A 21 21.18 -1.37 9.28
N ARG A 22 21.56 -0.11 9.10
CA ARG A 22 20.61 0.99 8.92
C ARG A 22 19.73 0.76 7.69
N ASN A 23 20.32 0.40 6.55
CA ASN A 23 19.57 0.18 5.32
C ASN A 23 18.63 -1.04 5.45
N GLY A 24 19.10 -2.12 6.10
CA GLY A 24 18.27 -3.28 6.39
C GLY A 24 17.05 -2.97 7.28
N PHE A 25 17.22 -2.10 8.30
CA PHE A 25 16.09 -1.65 9.12
C PHE A 25 15.09 -0.79 8.33
N VAL A 26 15.58 0.12 7.48
CA VAL A 26 14.72 0.96 6.63
C VAL A 26 13.91 0.11 5.65
N GLU A 27 14.53 -0.90 5.03
CA GLU A 27 13.85 -1.82 4.13
C GLU A 27 12.81 -2.69 4.86
N LEU A 28 13.15 -3.18 6.06
CA LEU A 28 12.22 -3.93 6.91
C LEU A 28 11.01 -3.06 7.31
N GLU A 29 11.25 -1.80 7.68
CA GLU A 29 10.19 -0.87 8.06
C GLU A 29 9.30 -0.50 6.87
N ALA A 30 9.89 -0.22 5.71
CA ALA A 30 9.14 0.02 4.47
C ALA A 30 8.29 -1.19 4.07
N ASN A 31 8.80 -2.41 4.24
CA ASN A 31 8.04 -3.63 3.96
C ASN A 31 6.88 -3.83 4.96
N LYS A 32 7.11 -3.55 6.24
CA LYS A 32 6.04 -3.55 7.26
C LYS A 32 4.96 -2.51 6.95
N GLU A 33 5.35 -1.29 6.61
CA GLU A 33 4.42 -0.22 6.22
C GLU A 33 3.62 -0.63 4.98
N GLY A 34 4.29 -1.21 3.97
CA GLY A 34 3.65 -1.75 2.77
C GLY A 34 2.59 -2.81 3.09
N LEU A 35 2.91 -3.76 3.97
CA LEU A 35 1.98 -4.80 4.39
C LEU A 35 0.76 -4.24 5.15
N VAL A 36 0.98 -3.21 5.99
CA VAL A 36 -0.11 -2.53 6.69
C VAL A 36 -1.06 -1.87 5.70
N TYR A 37 -0.54 -1.14 4.71
CA TYR A 37 -1.37 -0.51 3.68
C TYR A 37 -2.08 -1.53 2.80
N TYR A 38 -1.46 -2.66 2.48
CA TYR A 38 -2.12 -3.74 1.75
C TYR A 38 -3.32 -4.31 2.52
N LYS A 39 -3.16 -4.59 3.81
CA LYS A 39 -4.27 -5.04 4.67
C LYS A 39 -5.40 -4.01 4.72
N LYS A 40 -5.07 -2.73 4.88
CA LYS A 40 -6.06 -1.64 4.87
C LYS A 40 -6.78 -1.54 3.52
N SER A 41 -6.05 -1.73 2.42
CA SER A 41 -6.61 -1.71 1.06
C SER A 41 -7.56 -2.88 0.82
N ALA A 42 -7.23 -4.09 1.29
CA ALA A 42 -8.13 -5.24 1.21
C ALA A 42 -9.43 -5.00 2.01
N SER A 43 -9.32 -4.43 3.23
CA SER A 43 -10.48 -4.04 4.03
C SER A 43 -11.35 -2.99 3.31
N LEU A 44 -10.73 -1.99 2.66
CA LEU A 44 -11.47 -1.00 1.87
C LEU A 44 -12.21 -1.63 0.69
N LEU A 45 -11.61 -2.59 0.00
CA LEU A 45 -12.28 -3.29 -1.09
C LEU A 45 -13.51 -4.06 -0.61
N GLU A 46 -13.43 -4.70 0.57
CA GLU A 46 -14.58 -5.35 1.20
C GLU A 46 -15.70 -4.34 1.51
N GLU A 47 -15.36 -3.18 2.06
CA GLU A 47 -16.31 -2.09 2.30
C GLU A 47 -16.97 -1.59 1.00
N ILE A 48 -16.20 -1.43 -0.08
CA ILE A 48 -16.71 -1.07 -1.42
C ILE A 48 -17.68 -2.15 -1.91
N GLY A 49 -17.34 -3.43 -1.78
CA GLY A 49 -18.22 -4.55 -2.13
C GLY A 49 -19.53 -4.56 -1.34
N ASN A 50 -19.46 -4.23 -0.05
CA ASN A 50 -20.63 -4.08 0.80
C ASN A 50 -21.53 -2.93 0.33
N ILE A 51 -20.97 -1.78 -0.05
CA ILE A 51 -21.76 -0.69 -0.63
C ILE A 51 -22.37 -1.10 -1.97
N TYR A 52 -21.57 -1.70 -2.86
CA TYR A 52 -22.02 -2.21 -4.16
C TYR A 52 -23.25 -3.09 -4.04
N SER A 53 -23.26 -4.03 -3.09
CA SER A 53 -24.41 -4.94 -2.85
C SER A 53 -25.71 -4.24 -2.41
N ARG A 54 -25.62 -2.98 -1.96
CA ARG A 54 -26.76 -2.20 -1.45
C ARG A 54 -27.25 -1.15 -2.46
N VAL A 55 -26.52 -0.92 -3.55
CA VAL A 55 -26.93 0.03 -4.58
C VAL A 55 -28.19 -0.47 -5.30
N SER A 56 -29.10 0.46 -5.63
CA SER A 56 -30.31 0.16 -6.40
C SER A 56 -30.01 -0.47 -7.77
N THR A 57 -30.95 -1.28 -8.25
CA THR A 57 -30.82 -1.97 -9.54
C THR A 57 -30.67 -1.00 -10.73
N SER A 58 -31.22 0.22 -10.63
CA SER A 58 -31.08 1.26 -11.66
C SER A 58 -29.63 1.71 -11.85
N LYS A 59 -28.83 1.74 -10.78
CA LYS A 59 -27.42 2.16 -10.77
C LYS A 59 -26.42 1.00 -10.68
N SER A 60 -26.91 -0.24 -10.64
CA SER A 60 -26.11 -1.48 -10.57
C SER A 60 -24.94 -1.51 -11.56
N LYS A 61 -25.16 -1.04 -12.80
CA LYS A 61 -24.13 -1.06 -13.84
C LYS A 61 -22.97 -0.12 -13.52
N GLU A 62 -23.26 1.09 -13.06
CA GLU A 62 -22.26 2.08 -12.64
C GLU A 62 -21.52 1.61 -11.39
N ALA A 63 -22.25 1.09 -10.41
CA ALA A 63 -21.67 0.55 -9.18
C ALA A 63 -20.72 -0.63 -9.46
N LYS A 64 -21.05 -1.48 -10.45
CA LYS A 64 -20.20 -2.59 -10.90
C LYS A 64 -18.91 -2.09 -11.54
N VAL A 65 -18.97 -1.00 -12.33
CA VAL A 65 -17.76 -0.39 -12.91
C VAL A 65 -16.85 0.11 -11.81
N ILE A 66 -17.37 0.85 -10.82
CA ILE A 66 -16.59 1.37 -9.70
C ILE A 66 -15.95 0.22 -8.89
N TYR A 67 -16.72 -0.84 -8.62
CA TYR A 67 -16.20 -2.03 -7.92
C TYR A 67 -15.07 -2.72 -8.70
N ASN A 68 -15.25 -2.92 -10.02
CA ASN A 68 -14.23 -3.54 -10.85
C ASN A 68 -12.95 -2.69 -10.92
N GLU A 69 -13.09 -1.37 -11.06
CA GLU A 69 -11.93 -0.46 -11.03
C GLU A 69 -11.21 -0.50 -9.68
N ALA A 70 -11.94 -0.56 -8.57
CA ALA A 70 -11.36 -0.74 -7.24
C ALA A 70 -10.58 -2.06 -7.13
N PHE A 71 -11.12 -3.14 -7.72
CA PHE A 71 -10.45 -4.44 -7.78
C PHE A 71 -9.15 -4.36 -8.59
N ASP A 72 -9.19 -3.74 -9.77
CA ASP A 72 -8.01 -3.55 -10.63
C ASP A 72 -6.93 -2.68 -9.94
N ILE A 73 -7.34 -1.65 -9.20
CA ILE A 73 -6.44 -0.82 -8.39
C ILE A 73 -5.72 -1.65 -7.33
N LEU A 74 -6.45 -2.53 -6.61
CA LEU A 74 -5.85 -3.39 -5.58
C LEU A 74 -4.80 -4.36 -6.16
N LEU A 75 -5.02 -4.85 -7.38
CA LEU A 75 -4.12 -5.77 -8.08
C LEU A 75 -2.98 -5.08 -8.84
N SER A 76 -2.98 -3.74 -8.90
CA SER A 76 -1.96 -2.99 -9.62
C SER A 76 -0.58 -3.08 -8.96
N GLU A 77 0.49 -2.95 -9.75
CA GLU A 77 1.87 -2.93 -9.26
C GLU A 77 2.27 -1.58 -8.61
N LYS A 78 1.29 -0.78 -8.18
CA LYS A 78 1.53 0.51 -7.52
C LYS A 78 2.01 0.31 -6.08
N LYS A 79 2.63 1.35 -5.52
CA LYS A 79 3.02 1.33 -4.09
C LYS A 79 1.76 1.16 -3.22
N PRO A 80 1.80 0.35 -2.14
CA PRO A 80 0.62 0.07 -1.30
C PRO A 80 -0.10 1.32 -0.77
N LYS A 81 0.65 2.37 -0.44
CA LYS A 81 0.09 3.65 0.02
C LYS A 81 -0.69 4.40 -1.05
N ILE A 82 -0.31 4.26 -2.32
CA ILE A 82 -1.02 4.85 -3.47
C ILE A 82 -2.30 4.06 -3.73
N ILE A 83 -2.21 2.72 -3.73
CA ILE A 83 -3.38 1.83 -3.83
C ILE A 83 -4.42 2.21 -2.76
N PHE A 84 -4.00 2.34 -1.50
CA PHE A 84 -4.88 2.72 -0.40
C PHE A 84 -5.59 4.06 -0.65
N LYS A 85 -4.88 5.07 -1.18
CA LYS A 85 -5.45 6.38 -1.47
C LYS A 85 -6.50 6.30 -2.59
N GLU A 86 -6.17 5.64 -3.69
CA GLU A 86 -7.10 5.48 -4.82
C GLU A 86 -8.36 4.70 -4.43
N LEU A 87 -8.24 3.71 -3.55
CA LEU A 87 -9.39 2.99 -3.01
C LEU A 87 -10.30 3.85 -2.11
N ILE A 88 -9.75 4.83 -1.39
CA ILE A 88 -10.58 5.80 -0.65
C ILE A 88 -11.44 6.61 -1.64
N GLU A 89 -10.86 7.06 -2.75
CA GLU A 89 -11.58 7.82 -3.78
C GLU A 89 -12.71 6.96 -4.40
N LYS A 90 -12.45 5.68 -4.70
CA LYS A 90 -13.48 4.76 -5.20
C LYS A 90 -14.58 4.45 -4.19
N LYS A 91 -14.24 4.36 -2.90
CA LYS A 91 -15.22 4.23 -1.83
C LYS A 91 -16.16 5.43 -1.76
N GLU A 92 -15.62 6.64 -1.88
CA GLU A 92 -16.45 7.86 -1.90
C GLU A 92 -17.36 7.91 -3.14
N GLU A 93 -16.85 7.49 -4.30
CA GLU A 93 -17.60 7.44 -5.55
C GLU A 93 -18.81 6.51 -5.45
N ILE A 94 -18.59 5.26 -5.00
CA ILE A 94 -19.69 4.30 -4.86
C ILE A 94 -20.66 4.68 -3.73
N PHE A 95 -20.17 5.34 -2.68
CA PHE A 95 -21.01 5.82 -1.59
C PHE A 95 -21.97 6.92 -2.06
N LYS A 96 -21.49 7.89 -2.85
CA LYS A 96 -22.36 8.92 -3.46
C LYS A 96 -23.43 8.29 -4.34
N LEU A 97 -23.02 7.34 -5.18
CA LEU A 97 -23.93 6.59 -6.05
C LEU A 97 -25.04 5.88 -5.26
N SER A 98 -24.71 5.35 -4.07
CA SER A 98 -25.66 4.66 -3.18
C SER A 98 -26.63 5.58 -2.44
N ILE A 99 -26.35 6.88 -2.32
CA ILE A 99 -27.20 7.85 -1.61
C ILE A 99 -28.15 8.58 -2.56
N ASP A 100 -27.75 8.79 -3.82
CA ASP A 100 -28.51 9.57 -4.81
C ASP A 100 -29.82 8.88 -5.29
N ASP A 101 -30.36 7.91 -4.54
CA ASP A 101 -31.59 7.15 -4.86
C ASP A 101 -32.87 7.96 -4.63
#